data_AF-A0A7Y9UM30-F1
#
_entry.id   AF-A0A7Y9UM30-F1
#
_cell.length_a   1.000
_cell.length_b   1.000
_cell.length_c   1.000
_cell.angle_alpha   90.00
_cell.angle_beta   90.00
_cell.angle_gamma   90.00
#
_symmetry.space_group_name_H-M   'P 1'
#
loop_
_entity.id
_entity.type
_entity.pdbx_description
1 polymer ?
#
loop_
_entity_poly.entity_id
_entity_poly.type
_entity_poly.pdbx_seq_one_letter_code
_entity_poly.pdbx_strand_id
1 'polypeptide(L)'
;MTSADPIQWTLVRGALLVVGEPPESFNLSLTLGDVTVDVLGPVQKNDKLLGMLAVAHVDLEAGPVAGKTVILPHELREKAEFALEIVTRLVGLDRGVVHRTVSTIPCLGFVPSDLSMLEALDGTDVDHSRPPAPMVGHGAKGILDEEKDVALLQDRLDGVVLLSEAFNTSGPVGQFTQFWRFFERAFKLGHTELTPKLKEFLAGSKHGFADAEVQEWVDARNPAVHANRGTTFTLDSDVLQHVRRMTEAAYDVLMNKVNWWSKDAERRDAWSAASGSSGPNSDMFLTKGKGAGFQLLLTDEFGSFVCSMDGSFERYLPEGLWLHSEADGGTLKWNAVPLDALTDEPQ
;
A
#
# COMPACT_ATOMS: atom_id res chain seq x y z
N MET A 1 47.83 -10.63 -1.67
CA MET A 1 46.71 -9.66 -1.58
C MET A 1 45.80 -9.95 -2.75
N THR A 2 44.86 -10.88 -2.57
CA THR A 2 43.82 -11.21 -3.54
C THR A 2 42.62 -10.34 -3.19
N SER A 3 42.35 -9.30 -3.99
CA SER A 3 41.01 -8.70 -4.01
C SER A 3 40.11 -9.74 -4.66
N ALA A 4 39.48 -10.59 -3.84
CA ALA A 4 38.29 -11.26 -4.30
C ALA A 4 37.31 -10.14 -4.66
N ASP A 5 36.89 -10.08 -5.93
CA ASP A 5 35.81 -9.19 -6.31
C ASP A 5 34.65 -9.40 -5.33
N PRO A 6 34.13 -8.33 -4.73
CA PRO A 6 33.08 -8.47 -3.73
C PRO A 6 31.92 -9.23 -4.36
N ILE A 7 31.48 -10.27 -3.66
CA ILE A 7 30.34 -11.09 -4.06
C ILE A 7 29.15 -10.16 -4.28
N GLN A 8 28.68 -10.08 -5.52
CA GLN A 8 27.56 -9.21 -5.87
C GLN A 8 26.25 -9.97 -5.66
N TRP A 9 25.38 -9.39 -4.85
CA TRP A 9 24.01 -9.87 -4.65
C TRP A 9 23.05 -8.83 -5.19
N THR A 10 21.89 -9.27 -5.63
CA THR A 10 20.84 -8.39 -6.13
C THR A 10 19.59 -8.60 -5.29
N LEU A 11 19.05 -7.52 -4.75
CA LEU A 11 17.71 -7.48 -4.17
C LEU A 11 16.69 -7.51 -5.30
N VAL A 12 15.67 -8.36 -5.14
CA VAL A 12 14.57 -8.49 -6.07
C VAL A 12 13.27 -8.10 -5.37
N ARG A 13 12.50 -7.22 -6.02
CA ARG A 13 11.15 -6.81 -5.59
C ARG A 13 10.15 -7.11 -6.70
N GLY A 14 9.20 -8.01 -6.45
CA GLY A 14 8.17 -8.42 -7.40
C GLY A 14 6.84 -7.68 -7.21
N ALA A 15 6.20 -7.27 -8.30
CA ALA A 15 4.85 -6.73 -8.28
C ALA A 15 4.08 -7.10 -9.56
N LEU A 16 2.75 -7.07 -9.48
CA LEU A 16 1.87 -7.08 -10.62
C LEU A 16 1.51 -5.66 -11.04
N LEU A 17 1.69 -5.35 -12.32
CA LEU A 17 1.18 -4.15 -12.95
C LEU A 17 -0.22 -4.45 -13.49
N VAL A 18 -1.24 -3.84 -12.91
CA VAL A 18 -2.61 -4.00 -13.41
C VAL A 18 -2.98 -2.75 -14.21
N VAL A 19 -2.98 -2.90 -15.53
CA VAL A 19 -3.04 -1.81 -16.53
C VAL A 19 -3.99 -2.17 -17.67
N GLY A 20 -5.23 -2.51 -17.32
CA GLY A 20 -6.22 -3.01 -18.28
C GLY A 20 -5.86 -4.38 -18.84
N GLU A 21 -6.24 -4.65 -20.10
CA GLU A 21 -5.86 -5.88 -20.81
C GLU A 21 -4.42 -5.72 -21.35
N PRO A 22 -3.43 -6.51 -20.88
CA PRO A 22 -2.09 -6.53 -21.42
C PRO A 22 -2.06 -7.23 -22.79
N PRO A 23 -1.05 -6.95 -23.61
CA PRO A 23 -0.91 -7.66 -24.88
C PRO A 23 -0.46 -9.10 -24.64
N GLU A 24 -0.73 -10.00 -25.60
CA GLU A 24 -0.35 -11.41 -25.53
C GLU A 24 1.16 -11.61 -25.31
N SER A 25 1.97 -10.69 -25.84
CA SER A 25 3.40 -10.59 -25.58
C SER A 25 3.75 -9.18 -25.13
N PHE A 26 4.38 -9.05 -23.97
CA PHE A 26 4.92 -7.79 -23.46
C PHE A 26 6.23 -8.06 -22.75
N ASN A 27 7.33 -7.52 -23.29
CA ASN A 27 8.63 -7.54 -22.64
C ASN A 27 9.17 -6.12 -22.63
N LEU A 28 9.40 -5.59 -21.43
CA LEU A 28 9.96 -4.26 -21.22
C LEU A 28 11.04 -4.37 -20.15
N SER A 29 12.24 -3.87 -20.44
CA SER A 29 13.29 -3.69 -19.44
C SER A 29 13.62 -2.20 -19.39
N LEU A 30 13.55 -1.60 -18.20
CA LEU A 30 13.81 -0.18 -17.99
C LEU A 30 14.75 0.02 -16.80
N THR A 31 15.80 0.82 -17.00
CA THR A 31 16.70 1.23 -15.92
C THR A 31 16.33 2.63 -15.43
N LEU A 32 16.05 2.76 -14.13
CA LEU A 32 15.73 3.99 -13.42
C LEU A 32 16.78 4.21 -12.33
N GLY A 33 17.83 4.97 -12.65
CA GLY A 33 18.97 5.15 -11.74
C GLY A 33 19.78 3.86 -11.60
N ASP A 34 19.85 3.34 -10.39
CA ASP A 34 20.51 2.07 -10.01
C ASP A 34 19.56 0.88 -9.98
N VAL A 35 18.28 1.07 -10.36
CA VAL A 35 17.27 0.01 -10.39
C VAL A 35 16.98 -0.38 -11.84
N THR A 36 16.98 -1.68 -12.13
CA THR A 36 16.44 -2.22 -13.40
C THR A 36 15.11 -2.91 -13.14
N VAL A 37 14.10 -2.64 -13.96
CA VAL A 37 12.78 -3.27 -13.86
C VAL A 37 12.50 -4.04 -15.13
N ASP A 38 12.29 -5.35 -14.99
CA ASP A 38 11.90 -6.25 -16.07
C ASP A 38 10.42 -6.60 -15.95
N VAL A 39 9.66 -6.38 -17.02
CA VAL A 39 8.25 -6.78 -17.15
C VAL A 39 8.18 -8.03 -18.01
N LEU A 40 7.82 -9.16 -17.38
CA LEU A 40 7.99 -10.51 -17.93
C LEU A 40 6.76 -11.05 -18.69
N GLY A 41 5.63 -10.32 -18.66
CA GLY A 41 4.41 -10.66 -19.40
C GLY A 41 3.18 -10.87 -18.54
N PRO A 42 2.02 -11.20 -19.16
CA PRO A 42 0.75 -11.35 -18.45
C PRO A 42 0.73 -12.56 -17.54
N VAL A 43 0.25 -12.36 -16.31
CA VAL A 43 0.00 -13.42 -15.33
C VAL A 43 -1.49 -13.73 -15.32
N GLN A 44 -1.83 -15.00 -15.53
CA GLN A 44 -3.19 -15.50 -15.50
C GLN A 44 -3.34 -16.65 -14.50
N LYS A 45 -4.51 -16.74 -13.86
CA LYS A 45 -4.89 -17.86 -13.01
C LYS A 45 -6.35 -18.22 -13.24
N ASN A 46 -6.63 -19.49 -13.54
CA ASN A 46 -7.99 -19.99 -13.82
C ASN A 46 -8.69 -19.12 -14.89
N ASP A 47 -8.01 -18.86 -16.01
CA ASP A 47 -8.45 -17.99 -17.11
C ASP A 47 -8.71 -16.52 -16.74
N LYS A 48 -8.49 -16.13 -15.49
CA LYS A 48 -8.55 -14.75 -15.02
C LYS A 48 -7.17 -14.12 -15.14
N LEU A 49 -7.09 -13.12 -15.99
CA LEU A 49 -5.93 -12.23 -16.06
C LEU A 49 -5.78 -11.42 -14.76
N LEU A 50 -4.60 -11.49 -14.15
CA LEU A 50 -4.29 -10.80 -12.90
C LEU A 50 -3.54 -9.49 -13.13
N GLY A 51 -2.66 -9.42 -14.13
CA GLY A 51 -1.83 -8.26 -14.45
C GLY A 51 -0.60 -8.68 -15.26
N MET A 52 0.43 -7.83 -15.33
CA MET A 52 1.75 -8.21 -15.84
C MET A 52 2.74 -8.31 -14.69
N LEU A 53 3.56 -9.35 -14.66
CA LEU A 53 4.62 -9.45 -13.65
C LEU A 53 5.74 -8.46 -13.98
N ALA A 54 6.11 -7.64 -13.00
CA ALA A 54 7.29 -6.81 -13.03
C ALA A 54 8.21 -7.16 -11.85
N VAL A 55 9.50 -7.16 -12.13
CA VAL A 55 10.56 -7.52 -11.19
C VAL A 55 11.58 -6.41 -11.19
N ALA A 56 11.75 -5.75 -10.06
CA ALA A 56 12.79 -4.74 -9.86
C ALA A 56 14.04 -5.38 -9.26
N HIS A 57 15.20 -4.99 -9.78
CA HIS A 57 16.53 -5.48 -9.45
C HIS A 57 17.37 -4.32 -8.93
N VAL A 58 17.93 -4.48 -7.73
CA VAL A 58 18.81 -3.49 -7.10
C VAL A 58 20.06 -4.18 -6.56
N ASP A 59 21.24 -3.75 -6.99
CA ASP A 59 22.50 -4.31 -6.51
C ASP A 59 22.72 -4.00 -5.03
N LEU A 60 23.24 -5.00 -4.31
CA LEU A 60 23.60 -4.92 -2.90
C LEU A 60 25.12 -4.79 -2.76
N GLU A 61 25.56 -3.89 -1.89
CA GLU A 61 26.98 -3.78 -1.52
C GLU A 61 27.46 -4.99 -0.72
N ALA A 62 26.57 -5.61 0.04
CA ALA A 62 26.82 -6.81 0.82
C ALA A 62 25.62 -7.76 0.74
N GLY A 63 25.91 -9.04 0.52
CA GLY A 63 24.90 -10.08 0.45
C GLY A 63 24.37 -10.55 1.81
N PRO A 64 23.28 -11.33 1.79
CA PRO A 64 22.86 -12.11 2.95
C PRO A 64 23.95 -13.10 3.36
N VAL A 65 24.06 -13.36 4.67
CA VAL A 65 25.06 -14.30 5.21
C VAL A 65 24.33 -15.39 5.98
N ALA A 66 24.60 -16.65 5.62
CA ALA A 66 24.04 -17.84 6.24
C ALA A 66 24.09 -17.79 7.79
N GLY A 67 22.96 -18.09 8.43
CA GLY A 67 22.84 -18.12 9.89
C GLY A 67 22.93 -16.76 10.58
N LYS A 68 22.94 -15.65 9.83
CA LYS A 68 22.79 -14.30 10.35
C LYS A 68 21.49 -13.71 9.82
N THR A 69 20.75 -13.03 10.70
CA THR A 69 19.57 -12.27 10.29
C THR A 69 19.92 -11.29 9.17
N VAL A 70 19.18 -11.37 8.08
CA VAL A 70 19.31 -10.48 6.93
C VAL A 70 18.58 -9.18 7.26
N ILE A 71 19.33 -8.10 7.41
CA ILE A 71 18.75 -6.77 7.58
C ILE A 71 18.45 -6.23 6.20
N LEU A 72 17.16 -6.05 5.88
CA LEU A 72 16.76 -5.53 4.58
C LEU A 72 17.17 -4.04 4.46
N PRO A 73 17.96 -3.63 3.44
CA PRO A 73 18.30 -2.24 3.25
C PRO A 73 17.08 -1.43 2.82
N HIS A 74 16.47 -0.71 3.77
CA HIS A 74 15.22 0.04 3.56
C HIS A 74 15.26 0.97 2.34
N GLU A 75 16.34 1.74 2.18
CA GLU A 75 16.49 2.68 1.07
C GLU A 75 16.53 1.98 -0.29
N LEU A 76 17.15 0.79 -0.39
CA LEU A 76 17.21 0.04 -1.64
C LEU A 76 15.85 -0.59 -1.99
N ARG A 77 15.11 -1.05 -0.98
CA ARG A 77 13.73 -1.50 -1.16
C ARG A 77 12.83 -0.36 -1.67
N GLU A 78 12.90 0.82 -1.04
CA GLU A 78 12.09 1.99 -1.47
C GLU A 78 12.42 2.44 -2.89
N LYS A 79 13.69 2.37 -3.31
CA LYS A 79 14.08 2.60 -4.71
C LYS A 79 13.44 1.60 -5.66
N ALA A 80 13.42 0.31 -5.30
CA ALA A 80 12.78 -0.73 -6.09
C ALA A 80 11.27 -0.50 -6.22
N GLU A 81 10.60 -0.16 -5.11
CA GLU A 81 9.17 0.15 -5.05
C GLU A 81 8.82 1.38 -5.89
N PHE A 82 9.63 2.44 -5.77
CA PHE A 82 9.52 3.63 -6.62
C PHE A 82 9.63 3.26 -8.10
N ALA A 83 10.65 2.48 -8.49
CA ALA A 83 10.85 2.10 -9.88
C ALA A 83 9.68 1.28 -10.45
N LEU A 84 9.15 0.31 -9.68
CA LEU A 84 7.95 -0.45 -10.04
C LEU A 84 6.75 0.48 -10.28
N GLU A 85 6.52 1.42 -9.37
CA GLU A 85 5.44 2.39 -9.48
C GLU A 85 5.57 3.33 -10.69
N ILE A 86 6.79 3.73 -11.06
CA ILE A 86 7.04 4.52 -12.27
C ILE A 86 6.77 3.68 -13.52
N VAL A 87 7.26 2.44 -13.58
CA VAL A 87 7.01 1.56 -14.73
C VAL A 87 5.52 1.28 -14.89
N THR A 88 4.79 1.00 -13.82
CA THR A 88 3.32 0.87 -13.84
C THR A 88 2.64 2.09 -14.45
N ARG A 89 3.07 3.30 -14.06
CA ARG A 89 2.53 4.56 -14.60
C ARG A 89 2.85 4.74 -16.08
N LEU A 90 4.08 4.45 -16.50
CA LEU A 90 4.48 4.55 -17.91
C LEU A 90 3.66 3.60 -18.79
N VAL A 91 3.48 2.37 -18.35
CA VAL A 91 2.65 1.40 -19.09
C VAL A 91 1.18 1.82 -19.09
N GLY A 92 0.64 2.31 -17.96
CA GLY A 92 -0.71 2.85 -17.89
C GLY A 92 -0.92 4.05 -18.81
N LEU A 93 0.08 4.94 -18.91
CA LEU A 93 0.07 6.12 -19.78
C LEU A 93 0.10 5.74 -21.26
N ASP A 94 1.00 4.84 -21.65
CA ASP A 94 1.11 4.31 -23.01
C ASP A 94 -0.23 3.73 -23.50
N ARG A 95 -0.92 3.03 -22.60
CA ARG A 95 -2.21 2.38 -22.88
C ARG A 95 -3.43 3.29 -22.70
N GLY A 96 -3.27 4.46 -22.09
CA GLY A 96 -4.39 5.36 -21.77
C GLY A 96 -5.41 4.77 -20.78
N VAL A 97 -4.94 3.96 -19.82
CA VAL A 97 -5.80 3.24 -18.86
C VAL A 97 -5.46 3.57 -17.41
N VAL A 98 -6.42 3.32 -16.52
CA VAL A 98 -6.15 3.30 -15.07
C VAL A 98 -5.13 2.21 -14.74
N HIS A 99 -4.27 2.50 -13.78
CA HIS A 99 -3.20 1.59 -13.38
C HIS A 99 -3.19 1.39 -11.88
N ARG A 100 -2.63 0.27 -11.43
CA ARG A 100 -2.29 0.02 -10.03
C ARG A 100 -1.12 -0.95 -9.94
N THR A 101 -0.28 -0.76 -8.93
CA THR A 101 0.77 -1.72 -8.55
C THR A 101 0.22 -2.60 -7.42
N VAL A 102 0.34 -3.91 -7.55
CA VAL A 102 -0.14 -4.89 -6.58
C VAL A 102 1.04 -5.78 -6.19
N SER A 103 1.23 -6.05 -4.91
CA SER A 103 2.32 -6.92 -4.46
C SER A 103 2.06 -8.36 -4.86
N THR A 104 3.12 -9.05 -5.30
CA THR A 104 3.12 -10.50 -5.38
C THR A 104 3.31 -11.10 -3.98
N ILE A 105 2.96 -12.37 -3.80
CA ILE A 105 3.35 -13.15 -2.62
C ILE A 105 4.12 -14.37 -3.14
N PRO A 106 5.39 -14.56 -2.78
CA PRO A 106 6.26 -13.63 -2.06
C PRO A 106 6.58 -12.39 -2.91
N CYS A 107 6.97 -11.32 -2.23
CA CYS A 107 7.13 -10.00 -2.83
C CYS A 107 8.61 -9.55 -2.93
N LEU A 108 9.48 -10.25 -2.19
CA LEU A 108 10.88 -9.93 -2.03
C LEU A 108 11.72 -11.19 -2.23
N GLY A 109 12.90 -11.04 -2.82
CA GLY A 109 13.91 -12.07 -2.83
C GLY A 109 15.32 -11.55 -3.07
N PHE A 110 16.27 -12.49 -3.14
CA PHE A 110 17.68 -12.22 -3.37
C PHE A 110 18.24 -13.16 -4.44
N VAL A 111 19.04 -12.62 -5.34
CA VAL A 111 19.78 -13.39 -6.37
C VAL A 111 21.28 -13.21 -6.12
N PRO A 112 22.05 -14.28 -5.97
CA PRO A 112 23.50 -14.17 -6.02
C PRO A 112 23.98 -14.12 -7.47
N SER A 113 25.09 -13.42 -7.69
CA SER A 113 25.83 -13.47 -8.97
C SER A 113 26.40 -14.87 -9.29
N ASP A 114 26.53 -15.74 -8.28
CA ASP A 114 27.03 -17.12 -8.42
C ASP A 114 26.06 -18.14 -7.80
N LEU A 115 25.63 -19.11 -8.62
CA LEU A 115 24.74 -20.21 -8.24
C LEU A 115 25.40 -21.22 -7.26
N SER A 116 26.69 -21.13 -6.99
CA SER A 116 27.30 -21.92 -5.92
C SER A 116 26.84 -21.51 -4.51
N MET A 117 26.21 -20.34 -4.37
CA MET A 117 25.77 -19.76 -3.09
C MET A 117 24.32 -20.10 -2.72
N LEU A 118 23.68 -20.99 -3.48
CA LEU A 118 22.24 -21.28 -3.41
C LEU A 118 21.79 -22.27 -2.34
N GLU A 119 22.69 -22.92 -1.61
CA GLU A 119 22.31 -23.83 -0.53
C GLU A 119 22.44 -23.19 0.86
N ALA A 120 23.00 -21.97 0.92
CA ALA A 120 23.50 -21.42 2.18
C ALA A 120 22.48 -20.62 3.01
N LEU A 121 21.34 -20.18 2.44
CA LEU A 121 20.45 -19.23 3.10
C LEU A 121 19.11 -19.81 3.59
N ASP A 122 18.86 -21.11 3.43
CA ASP A 122 17.58 -21.71 3.79
C ASP A 122 17.28 -21.56 5.29
N GLY A 123 16.10 -21.06 5.61
CA GLY A 123 15.69 -20.77 6.98
C GLY A 123 16.41 -19.57 7.62
N THR A 124 17.13 -18.74 6.85
CA THR A 124 17.74 -17.52 7.37
C THR A 124 16.67 -16.47 7.63
N ASP A 125 16.60 -15.95 8.86
CA ASP A 125 15.65 -14.90 9.26
C ASP A 125 15.89 -13.59 8.49
N VAL A 126 14.80 -12.90 8.14
CA VAL A 126 14.83 -11.56 7.57
C VAL A 126 14.23 -10.58 8.58
N ASP A 127 14.95 -9.50 8.87
CA ASP A 127 14.43 -8.40 9.69
C ASP A 127 13.98 -7.25 8.78
N HIS A 128 12.68 -6.96 8.83
CA HIS A 128 12.05 -5.88 8.07
C HIS A 128 12.21 -4.51 8.72
N SER A 129 12.69 -4.42 9.97
CA SER A 129 12.85 -3.22 10.80
C SER A 129 11.59 -2.36 11.01
N ARG A 130 10.47 -2.67 10.34
CA ARG A 130 9.15 -2.06 10.50
C ARG A 130 8.16 -3.09 11.06
N PRO A 131 7.16 -2.65 11.85
CA PRO A 131 6.10 -3.52 12.31
C PRO A 131 5.31 -4.09 11.12
N PRO A 132 4.75 -5.31 11.27
CA PRO A 132 4.08 -6.03 10.19
C PRO A 132 2.89 -5.27 9.62
N ALA A 133 2.58 -5.60 8.36
CA ALA A 133 1.52 -5.07 7.52
C ALA A 133 0.26 -4.67 8.30
N PRO A 134 -0.17 -3.39 8.23
CA PRO A 134 -1.42 -3.01 8.84
C PRO A 134 -2.59 -3.63 8.06
N MET A 135 -3.26 -4.62 8.65
CA MET A 135 -4.57 -5.05 8.18
C MET A 135 -5.59 -3.97 8.51
N VAL A 136 -5.78 -3.00 7.61
CA VAL A 136 -6.72 -1.91 7.87
C VAL A 136 -8.13 -2.34 7.49
N GLY A 137 -8.96 -2.55 8.52
CA GLY A 137 -10.39 -2.78 8.37
C GLY A 137 -11.17 -1.47 8.50
N HIS A 138 -11.99 -1.13 7.50
CA HIS A 138 -13.02 -0.09 7.66
C HIS A 138 -14.39 -0.72 7.86
N GLY A 139 -15.12 -0.24 8.86
CA GLY A 139 -16.48 -0.68 9.13
C GLY A 139 -17.48 -0.09 8.14
N ALA A 140 -18.05 -0.94 7.28
CA ALA A 140 -19.14 -0.51 6.40
C ALA A 140 -20.47 -0.57 7.15
N LYS A 141 -21.09 0.59 7.41
CA LYS A 141 -22.53 0.67 7.75
C LYS A 141 -23.22 1.50 6.69
N GLY A 142 -24.44 1.11 6.29
CA GLY A 142 -25.29 1.98 5.50
C GLY A 142 -25.70 3.18 6.34
N ILE A 143 -25.17 4.38 6.05
CA ILE A 143 -25.65 5.63 6.69
C ILE A 143 -27.15 5.82 6.43
N LEU A 144 -27.66 5.25 5.34
CA LEU A 144 -29.06 5.32 4.95
C LEU A 144 -29.96 4.32 5.67
N ASP A 145 -29.41 3.47 6.55
CA ASP A 145 -30.17 2.42 7.24
C ASP A 145 -31.11 2.99 8.32
N GLU A 146 -30.81 4.18 8.84
CA GLU A 146 -31.59 4.84 9.89
C GLU A 146 -31.96 6.27 9.50
N GLU A 147 -33.25 6.63 9.55
CA GLU A 147 -33.73 7.98 9.20
C GLU A 147 -33.02 9.09 10.00
N LYS A 148 -32.69 8.81 11.27
CA LYS A 148 -31.94 9.73 12.12
C LYS A 148 -30.54 10.03 11.57
N ASP A 149 -29.88 9.05 10.95
CA ASP A 149 -28.53 9.20 10.40
C ASP A 149 -28.58 10.05 9.13
N VAL A 150 -29.64 9.91 8.31
CA VAL A 150 -29.90 10.76 7.14
C VAL A 150 -30.17 12.21 7.54
N ALA A 151 -30.91 12.44 8.63
CA ALA A 151 -31.18 13.78 9.15
C ALA A 151 -29.90 14.54 9.52
N LEU A 152 -28.84 13.83 9.95
CA LEU A 152 -27.53 14.43 10.29
C LEU A 152 -26.78 14.99 9.10
N LEU A 153 -27.17 14.65 7.86
CA LEU A 153 -26.51 15.05 6.62
C LEU A 153 -27.11 16.30 5.97
N GLN A 154 -28.31 16.72 6.38
CA GLN A 154 -29.07 17.77 5.70
C GLN A 154 -28.37 19.13 5.68
N ASP A 155 -27.56 19.44 6.70
CA ASP A 155 -26.81 20.69 6.85
C ASP A 155 -25.40 20.66 6.22
N ARG A 156 -25.00 19.52 5.63
CA ARG A 156 -23.62 19.25 5.17
C ARG A 156 -23.55 18.48 3.86
N LEU A 157 -24.50 18.76 2.96
CA LEU A 157 -24.59 18.08 1.65
C LEU A 157 -23.32 18.24 0.81
N ASP A 158 -22.62 19.37 0.94
CA ASP A 158 -21.31 19.57 0.32
C ASP A 158 -20.24 18.62 0.89
N GLY A 159 -20.30 18.29 2.18
CA GLY A 159 -19.50 17.23 2.79
C GLY A 159 -19.81 15.85 2.21
N VAL A 160 -21.08 15.54 2.00
CA VAL A 160 -21.50 14.28 1.35
C VAL A 160 -20.94 14.20 -0.07
N VAL A 161 -21.04 15.29 -0.84
CA VAL A 161 -20.47 15.37 -2.20
C VAL A 161 -18.96 15.14 -2.18
N LEU A 162 -18.20 15.87 -1.35
CA LEU A 162 -16.74 15.74 -1.30
C LEU A 162 -16.28 14.36 -0.82
N LEU A 163 -16.96 13.76 0.16
CA LEU A 163 -16.64 12.41 0.61
C LEU A 163 -16.95 11.38 -0.49
N SER A 164 -18.03 11.55 -1.24
CA SER A 164 -18.34 10.70 -2.38
C SER A 164 -17.32 10.85 -3.53
N GLU A 165 -16.80 12.06 -3.78
CA GLU A 165 -15.69 12.29 -4.71
C GLU A 165 -14.42 11.55 -4.26
N ALA A 166 -14.12 11.57 -2.96
CA ALA A 166 -12.99 10.83 -2.41
C ALA A 166 -13.12 9.33 -2.69
N PHE A 167 -14.30 8.72 -2.48
CA PHE A 167 -14.51 7.29 -2.75
C PHE A 167 -14.51 6.93 -4.24
N ASN A 168 -14.96 7.85 -5.10
CA ASN A 168 -14.95 7.65 -6.54
C ASN A 168 -13.60 7.95 -7.20
N THR A 169 -12.65 8.54 -6.46
CA THR A 169 -11.32 8.82 -6.98
C THR A 169 -10.52 7.53 -7.05
N SER A 170 -9.95 7.27 -8.23
CA SER A 170 -9.06 6.14 -8.46
C SER A 170 -7.67 6.46 -7.91
N GLY A 171 -7.07 5.51 -7.17
CA GLY A 171 -5.70 5.60 -6.67
C GLY A 171 -5.56 6.28 -5.30
N PRO A 172 -4.69 5.77 -4.41
CA PRO A 172 -4.42 6.35 -3.09
C PRO A 172 -4.09 7.85 -3.06
N VAL A 173 -3.19 8.36 -3.90
CA VAL A 173 -2.81 9.80 -3.89
C VAL A 173 -4.01 10.70 -4.20
N GLY A 174 -4.83 10.29 -5.15
CA GLY A 174 -6.06 10.99 -5.48
C GLY A 174 -7.02 11.04 -4.29
N GLN A 175 -7.32 9.87 -3.69
CA GLN A 175 -8.22 9.78 -2.53
C GLN A 175 -7.69 10.60 -1.34
N PHE A 176 -6.41 10.48 -1.04
CA PHE A 176 -5.72 11.23 0.00
C PHE A 176 -5.89 12.75 -0.17
N THR A 177 -5.70 13.25 -1.40
CA THR A 177 -5.92 14.67 -1.72
C THR A 177 -7.38 15.09 -1.54
N GLN A 178 -8.33 14.23 -1.92
CA GLN A 178 -9.76 14.50 -1.72
C GLN A 178 -10.14 14.56 -0.24
N PHE A 179 -9.57 13.71 0.62
CA PHE A 179 -9.82 13.79 2.06
C PHE A 179 -9.33 15.11 2.65
N TRP A 180 -8.18 15.62 2.20
CA TRP A 180 -7.75 16.96 2.60
C TRP A 180 -8.73 18.05 2.19
N ARG A 181 -9.26 18.02 0.96
CA ARG A 181 -10.31 18.95 0.52
C ARG A 181 -11.57 18.83 1.39
N PHE A 182 -11.97 17.61 1.73
CA PHE A 182 -13.09 17.33 2.62
C PHE A 182 -12.88 17.92 4.02
N PHE A 183 -11.72 17.72 4.64
CA PHE A 183 -11.42 18.27 5.96
C PHE A 183 -11.32 19.80 5.95
N GLU A 184 -10.65 20.39 4.95
CA GLU A 184 -10.58 21.84 4.79
C GLU A 184 -11.99 22.45 4.64
N ARG A 185 -12.89 21.74 3.95
CA ARG A 185 -14.31 22.10 3.88
C ARG A 185 -14.98 22.00 5.25
N ALA A 186 -14.94 20.85 5.90
CA ALA A 186 -15.64 20.63 7.18
C ALA A 186 -15.29 21.69 8.24
N PHE A 187 -14.03 22.12 8.29
CA PHE A 187 -13.52 23.06 9.30
C PHE A 187 -13.40 24.51 8.82
N LYS A 188 -13.61 24.81 7.53
CA LYS A 188 -13.42 26.16 6.97
C LYS A 188 -12.02 26.73 7.30
N LEU A 189 -11.00 25.90 7.15
CA LEU A 189 -9.60 26.21 7.45
C LEU A 189 -8.71 25.65 6.33
N GLY A 190 -7.60 26.34 6.05
CA GLY A 190 -6.53 25.75 5.24
C GLY A 190 -5.70 24.77 6.06
N HIS A 191 -4.96 23.87 5.40
CA HIS A 191 -4.22 22.79 6.05
C HIS A 191 -3.42 23.18 7.31
N THR A 192 -2.70 24.31 7.32
CA THR A 192 -1.86 24.72 8.47
C THR A 192 -2.69 24.98 9.73
N GLU A 193 -3.85 25.63 9.59
CA GLU A 193 -4.76 25.91 10.71
C GLU A 193 -5.68 24.70 11.02
N LEU A 194 -5.92 23.87 10.01
CA LEU A 194 -6.77 22.67 10.11
C LEU A 194 -6.13 21.62 11.03
N THR A 195 -4.83 21.35 10.91
CA THR A 195 -4.16 20.27 11.66
C THR A 195 -4.47 20.24 13.16
N PRO A 196 -4.28 21.33 13.94
CA PRO A 196 -4.59 21.32 15.36
C PRO A 196 -6.08 21.08 15.64
N LYS A 197 -6.98 21.59 14.78
CA LYS A 197 -8.42 21.40 14.94
C LYS A 197 -8.89 19.99 14.59
N LEU A 198 -8.26 19.37 13.60
CA LEU A 198 -8.51 17.99 13.24
C LEU A 198 -8.04 17.05 14.36
N LYS A 199 -6.85 17.26 14.92
CA LYS A 199 -6.35 16.50 16.09
C LYS A 199 -7.28 16.65 17.30
N GLU A 200 -7.67 17.88 17.63
CA GLU A 200 -8.63 18.17 18.71
C GLU A 200 -9.96 17.42 18.52
N PHE A 201 -10.53 17.44 17.31
CA PHE A 201 -11.78 16.75 17.01
C PHE A 201 -11.64 15.22 17.10
N LEU A 202 -10.57 14.66 16.53
CA LEU A 202 -10.35 13.22 16.43
C LEU A 202 -9.91 12.58 17.76
N ALA A 203 -9.33 13.35 18.69
CA ALA A 203 -8.97 12.86 20.02
C ALA A 203 -10.17 12.31 20.82
N GLY A 204 -11.39 12.80 20.54
CA GLY A 204 -12.63 12.29 21.15
C GLY A 204 -13.24 11.08 20.43
N SER A 205 -12.58 10.54 19.40
CA SER A 205 -13.10 9.44 18.58
C SER A 205 -12.84 8.08 19.21
N LYS A 206 -13.76 7.12 18.99
CA LYS A 206 -13.57 5.71 19.36
C LYS A 206 -12.56 4.98 18.46
N HIS A 207 -12.16 5.62 17.35
CA HIS A 207 -11.22 5.06 16.38
C HIS A 207 -9.74 5.18 16.80
N GLY A 208 -9.47 5.82 17.95
CA GLY A 208 -8.13 5.88 18.55
C GLY A 208 -7.08 6.58 17.67
N PHE A 209 -7.46 7.65 16.99
CA PHE A 209 -6.52 8.43 16.18
C PHE A 209 -5.44 9.05 17.07
N ALA A 210 -4.18 8.78 16.74
CA ALA A 210 -3.05 9.35 17.46
C ALA A 210 -2.62 10.70 16.86
N ASP A 211 -2.09 11.60 17.69
CA ASP A 211 -1.55 12.88 17.22
C ASP A 211 -0.39 12.71 16.22
N ALA A 212 0.41 11.66 16.40
CA ALA A 212 1.51 11.29 15.50
C ALA A 212 0.97 10.82 14.14
N GLU A 213 -0.07 9.98 14.13
CA GLU A 213 -0.73 9.50 12.91
C GLU A 213 -1.26 10.68 12.08
N VAL A 214 -1.97 11.64 12.70
CA VAL A 214 -2.46 12.83 11.98
C VAL A 214 -1.30 13.71 11.51
N GLN A 215 -0.16 13.71 12.21
CA GLN A 215 1.03 14.44 11.77
C GLN A 215 1.64 13.82 10.51
N GLU A 216 1.73 12.50 10.43
CA GLU A 216 2.20 11.79 9.24
C GLU A 216 1.35 12.13 8.00
N TRP A 217 0.04 12.27 8.17
CA TRP A 217 -0.85 12.71 7.08
C TRP A 217 -0.49 14.12 6.59
N VAL A 218 -0.13 15.02 7.51
CA VAL A 218 0.25 16.41 7.16
C VAL A 218 1.58 16.41 6.41
N ASP A 219 2.53 15.60 6.87
CA ASP A 219 3.87 15.53 6.30
C ASP A 219 3.81 14.95 4.86
N ALA A 220 2.94 13.97 4.62
CA ALA A 220 2.65 13.43 3.29
C ALA A 220 1.82 14.37 2.39
N ARG A 221 1.09 15.35 2.96
CA ARG A 221 0.20 16.26 2.19
C ARG A 221 0.93 17.09 1.16
N ASN A 222 1.99 17.78 1.57
CA ASN A 222 2.65 18.75 0.71
C ASN A 222 3.22 18.12 -0.57
N PRO A 223 4.00 17.02 -0.52
CA PRO A 223 4.48 16.37 -1.73
C PRO A 223 3.36 15.71 -2.57
N ALA A 224 2.20 15.38 -1.97
CA ALA A 224 1.05 14.84 -2.71
C ALA A 224 0.26 15.91 -3.48
N VAL A 225 0.17 17.14 -2.94
CA VAL A 225 -0.64 18.22 -3.52
C VAL A 225 0.20 19.20 -4.34
N HIS A 226 1.46 19.42 -3.98
CA HIS A 226 2.33 20.43 -4.58
C HIS A 226 3.57 19.81 -5.22
N ALA A 227 3.50 19.55 -6.52
CA ALA A 227 4.58 18.95 -7.30
C ALA A 227 5.86 19.82 -7.46
N ASN A 228 5.87 21.07 -6.97
CA ASN A 228 6.98 22.02 -7.17
C ASN A 228 7.70 22.44 -5.88
N ARG A 229 7.32 21.91 -4.71
CA ARG A 229 7.85 22.37 -3.41
C ARG A 229 8.93 21.46 -2.83
N GLY A 230 9.31 20.38 -3.52
CA GLY A 230 10.34 19.44 -3.10
C GLY A 230 11.03 18.76 -4.27
N THR A 231 12.10 18.02 -3.96
CA THR A 231 12.81 17.14 -4.92
C THR A 231 12.12 15.79 -5.08
N THR A 232 11.18 15.45 -4.19
CA THR A 232 10.41 14.22 -4.18
C THR A 232 8.93 14.51 -4.35
N PHE A 233 8.20 13.56 -4.92
CA PHE A 233 6.74 13.58 -5.07
C PHE A 233 6.17 12.32 -4.43
N THR A 234 4.94 12.42 -3.94
CA THR A 234 4.26 11.31 -3.28
C THR A 234 3.71 10.32 -4.30
N LEU A 235 3.95 9.04 -4.03
CA LEU A 235 3.45 7.89 -4.77
C LEU A 235 2.26 7.24 -4.05
N ASP A 236 1.66 6.23 -4.69
CA ASP A 236 0.49 5.56 -4.12
C ASP A 236 0.88 4.77 -2.86
N SER A 237 2.05 4.12 -2.85
CA SER A 237 2.62 3.43 -1.69
C SER A 237 2.74 4.32 -0.46
N ASP A 238 3.11 5.59 -0.65
CA ASP A 238 3.43 6.51 0.44
C ASP A 238 2.20 6.89 1.27
N VAL A 239 1.01 6.85 0.67
CA VAL A 239 -0.24 7.31 1.30
C VAL A 239 -1.30 6.23 1.44
N LEU A 240 -1.09 5.03 0.88
CA LEU A 240 -2.03 3.92 0.91
C LEU A 240 -2.54 3.63 2.33
N GLN A 241 -1.63 3.58 3.30
CA GLN A 241 -1.96 3.35 4.71
C GLN A 241 -2.80 4.49 5.33
N HIS A 242 -2.56 5.73 4.91
CA HIS A 242 -3.26 6.90 5.45
C HIS A 242 -4.69 7.00 4.94
N VAL A 243 -4.92 6.68 3.66
CA VAL A 243 -6.23 6.77 2.98
C VAL A 243 -7.35 6.07 3.77
N ARG A 244 -7.08 4.89 4.32
CA ARG A 244 -8.08 4.11 5.08
C ARG A 244 -8.42 4.72 6.42
N ARG A 245 -7.42 5.20 7.16
CA ARG A 245 -7.62 5.88 8.43
C ARG A 245 -8.28 7.25 8.24
N MET A 246 -7.92 7.95 7.17
CA MET A 246 -8.61 9.18 6.73
C MET A 246 -10.07 8.90 6.32
N THR A 247 -10.39 7.73 5.77
CA THR A 247 -11.78 7.33 5.49
C THR A 247 -12.60 7.25 6.78
N GLU A 248 -12.08 6.59 7.81
CA GLU A 248 -12.72 6.54 9.14
C GLU A 248 -12.89 7.93 9.74
N ALA A 249 -11.83 8.74 9.71
CA ALA A 249 -11.86 10.12 10.20
C ALA A 249 -12.88 10.97 9.43
N ALA A 250 -13.00 10.78 8.11
CA ALA A 250 -13.95 11.51 7.28
C ALA A 250 -15.40 11.17 7.60
N TYR A 251 -15.73 9.89 7.80
CA TYR A 251 -17.04 9.49 8.30
C TYR A 251 -17.33 10.08 9.68
N ASP A 252 -16.35 10.02 10.59
CA ASP A 252 -16.51 10.56 11.93
C ASP A 252 -16.74 12.09 11.91
N VAL A 253 -15.96 12.83 11.12
CA VAL A 253 -16.17 14.27 10.90
C VAL A 253 -17.54 14.56 10.28
N LEU A 254 -17.91 13.83 9.22
CA LEU A 254 -19.20 14.01 8.54
C LEU A 254 -20.37 13.82 9.51
N MET A 255 -20.34 12.79 10.34
CA MET A 255 -21.48 12.44 11.18
C MET A 255 -21.47 13.19 12.53
N ASN A 256 -20.29 13.43 13.10
CA ASN A 256 -20.14 13.87 14.48
C ASN A 256 -19.60 15.30 14.67
N LYS A 257 -19.23 16.04 13.62
CA LYS A 257 -18.97 17.48 13.78
C LYS A 257 -20.28 18.23 14.04
N VAL A 258 -20.32 19.07 15.08
CA VAL A 258 -21.53 19.83 15.45
C VAL A 258 -21.84 20.87 14.39
N ASN A 259 -20.92 21.82 14.18
CA ASN A 259 -21.12 22.94 13.26
C ASN A 259 -20.35 22.68 11.96
N TRP A 260 -21.06 22.31 10.90
CA TRP A 260 -20.43 22.13 9.58
C TRP A 260 -19.93 23.47 9.01
N TRP A 261 -18.83 23.46 8.25
CA TRP A 261 -18.21 24.65 7.65
C TRP A 261 -17.90 25.74 8.69
N SER A 262 -17.35 25.32 9.84
CA SER A 262 -16.97 26.20 10.95
C SER A 262 -15.61 25.82 11.52
N LYS A 263 -14.87 26.82 12.01
CA LYS A 263 -13.51 26.68 12.57
C LYS A 263 -13.44 25.91 13.89
N ASP A 264 -14.58 25.64 14.53
CA ASP A 264 -14.62 24.86 15.76
C ASP A 264 -14.30 23.38 15.53
N ALA A 265 -13.92 22.71 16.62
CA ALA A 265 -13.72 21.26 16.69
C ALA A 265 -14.82 20.59 17.53
N GLU A 266 -15.98 21.25 17.68
CA GLU A 266 -17.06 20.74 18.52
C GLU A 266 -17.63 19.44 17.95
N ARG A 267 -17.79 18.46 18.83
CA ARG A 267 -18.23 17.11 18.53
C ARG A 267 -19.57 16.81 19.19
N ARG A 268 -20.46 16.15 18.44
CA ARG A 268 -21.66 15.46 18.93
C ARG A 268 -21.40 13.95 18.93
N ASP A 269 -22.07 13.21 19.81
CA ASP A 269 -22.07 11.73 19.77
C ASP A 269 -23.37 11.24 19.12
N ALA A 270 -23.55 11.60 17.84
CA ALA A 270 -24.79 11.31 17.11
C ALA A 270 -24.72 9.96 16.38
N TRP A 271 -23.51 9.59 15.94
CA TRP A 271 -23.26 8.36 15.18
C TRP A 271 -22.02 7.65 15.69
N SER A 272 -22.03 6.32 15.61
CA SER A 272 -20.86 5.49 15.84
C SER A 272 -20.87 4.31 14.88
N ALA A 273 -19.70 4.06 14.28
CA ALA A 273 -19.49 2.90 13.43
C ALA A 273 -19.78 1.61 14.20
N ALA A 274 -20.33 0.61 13.53
CA ALA A 274 -20.55 -0.70 14.12
C ALA A 274 -19.23 -1.46 14.33
N SER A 275 -18.24 -1.17 13.49
CA SER A 275 -16.90 -1.71 13.50
C SER A 275 -15.91 -0.67 12.96
N GLY A 276 -14.63 -0.90 13.15
CA GLY A 276 -13.57 -0.05 12.61
C GLY A 276 -12.25 -0.31 13.32
N SER A 277 -11.26 0.50 13.00
CA SER A 277 -9.95 0.44 13.65
C SER A 277 -9.96 1.28 14.94
N SER A 278 -9.35 0.78 16.02
CA SER A 278 -9.22 1.45 17.34
C SER A 278 -7.82 2.02 17.59
N GLY A 279 -6.95 2.02 16.58
CA GLY A 279 -5.60 2.58 16.65
C GLY A 279 -4.86 2.47 15.32
N PRO A 280 -3.63 3.00 15.23
CA PRO A 280 -2.82 2.97 14.01
C PRO A 280 -2.30 1.58 13.66
N ASN A 281 -2.23 0.66 14.63
CA ASN A 281 -1.63 -0.66 14.49
C ASN A 281 -2.63 -1.74 14.06
N SER A 282 -3.70 -1.38 13.34
CA SER A 282 -4.74 -2.32 12.89
C SER A 282 -5.52 -3.04 14.00
N ASP A 283 -5.50 -2.50 15.22
CA ASP A 283 -6.42 -2.91 16.26
C ASP A 283 -7.85 -2.65 15.78
N MET A 284 -8.75 -3.62 15.93
CA MET A 284 -10.14 -3.50 15.48
C MET A 284 -11.12 -3.52 16.65
N PHE A 285 -12.19 -2.76 16.54
CA PHE A 285 -13.33 -2.84 17.46
C PHE A 285 -14.60 -3.33 16.78
N LEU A 286 -15.47 -3.93 17.59
CA LEU A 286 -16.79 -4.43 17.22
C LEU A 286 -17.82 -3.98 18.24
N THR A 287 -18.95 -3.45 17.78
CA THR A 287 -20.07 -3.08 18.64
C THR A 287 -21.03 -4.25 18.76
N LYS A 288 -21.16 -4.80 19.97
CA LYS A 288 -22.09 -5.89 20.27
C LYS A 288 -23.51 -5.55 19.80
N GLY A 289 -24.14 -6.49 19.07
CA GLY A 289 -25.52 -6.37 18.61
C GLY A 289 -25.73 -5.50 17.37
N LYS A 290 -24.66 -4.92 16.81
CA LYS A 290 -24.70 -4.27 15.48
C LYS A 290 -24.12 -5.24 14.44
N GLY A 291 -24.71 -5.26 13.24
CA GLY A 291 -24.10 -5.95 12.10
C GLY A 291 -22.75 -5.29 11.78
N ALA A 292 -21.72 -6.10 11.56
CA ALA A 292 -20.39 -5.62 11.22
C ALA A 292 -19.99 -6.11 9.84
N GLY A 293 -19.69 -5.17 8.94
CA GLY A 293 -18.99 -5.43 7.70
C GLY A 293 -17.55 -4.94 7.82
N PHE A 294 -16.59 -5.74 7.36
CA PHE A 294 -15.21 -5.32 7.23
C PHE A 294 -14.81 -5.38 5.77
N GLN A 295 -14.25 -4.29 5.27
CA GLN A 295 -13.40 -4.37 4.10
C GLN A 295 -11.97 -4.45 4.61
N LEU A 296 -11.34 -5.61 4.42
CA LEU A 296 -9.94 -5.82 4.72
C LEU A 296 -9.13 -5.53 3.47
N LEU A 297 -8.11 -4.69 3.62
CA LEU A 297 -7.06 -4.51 2.63
C LEU A 297 -5.80 -5.10 3.23
N LEU A 298 -5.28 -6.15 2.61
CA LEU A 298 -4.01 -6.75 2.97
C LEU A 298 -2.92 -6.06 2.15
N THR A 299 -1.97 -5.42 2.81
CA THR A 299 -0.72 -4.98 2.15
C THR A 299 0.34 -6.05 2.25
N ASP A 300 1.41 -5.88 1.50
CA ASP A 300 2.66 -6.61 1.75
C ASP A 300 3.25 -6.28 3.12
N GLU A 301 4.29 -7.02 3.49
CA GLU A 301 5.05 -6.87 4.73
C GLU A 301 5.67 -5.47 4.92
N PHE A 302 5.71 -4.64 3.87
CA PHE A 302 6.25 -3.28 3.89
C PHE A 302 5.18 -2.19 3.98
N GLY A 303 3.90 -2.56 3.80
CA GLY A 303 2.80 -1.60 3.71
C GLY A 303 2.74 -0.86 2.37
N SER A 304 3.56 -1.26 1.39
CA SER A 304 3.80 -0.51 0.15
C SER A 304 2.70 -0.75 -0.88
N PHE A 305 2.36 -2.02 -1.15
CA PHE A 305 1.33 -2.37 -2.12
C PHE A 305 0.27 -3.29 -1.53
N VAL A 306 -0.94 -3.25 -2.11
CA VAL A 306 -1.99 -4.24 -1.81
C VAL A 306 -1.55 -5.60 -2.31
N CYS A 307 -1.71 -6.64 -1.50
CA CYS A 307 -1.44 -8.02 -1.89
C CYS A 307 -2.51 -8.57 -2.83
N SER A 308 -2.08 -9.33 -3.84
CA SER A 308 -3.00 -10.16 -4.61
C SER A 308 -3.39 -11.41 -3.81
N MET A 309 -4.68 -11.54 -3.50
CA MET A 309 -5.22 -12.74 -2.82
C MET A 309 -5.40 -13.93 -3.79
N ASP A 310 -5.11 -13.74 -5.07
CA ASP A 310 -5.27 -14.77 -6.09
C ASP A 310 -4.15 -15.85 -6.01
N GLY A 311 -3.27 -15.86 -5.00
CA GLY A 311 -2.35 -16.98 -4.68
C GLY A 311 -0.86 -16.63 -4.80
N SER A 312 0.01 -17.64 -4.60
CA SER A 312 1.46 -17.45 -4.71
C SER A 312 1.90 -17.23 -6.17
N PHE A 313 2.90 -16.38 -6.34
CA PHE A 313 3.53 -16.04 -7.62
C PHE A 313 4.91 -16.66 -7.78
N GLU A 314 5.34 -17.54 -6.87
CA GLU A 314 6.65 -18.22 -6.90
C GLU A 314 7.00 -18.76 -8.29
N ARG A 315 6.03 -19.41 -8.96
CA ARG A 315 6.22 -20.00 -10.28
C ARG A 315 6.53 -19.00 -11.40
N TYR A 316 6.17 -17.73 -11.21
CA TYR A 316 6.40 -16.68 -12.20
C TYR A 316 7.69 -15.90 -11.94
N LEU A 317 8.24 -16.03 -10.73
CA LEU A 317 9.49 -15.38 -10.39
C LEU A 317 10.66 -16.17 -11.01
N PRO A 318 11.75 -15.50 -11.41
CA PRO A 318 12.94 -16.15 -11.94
C PRO A 318 13.38 -17.37 -11.10
N GLU A 319 13.78 -18.44 -11.78
CA GLU A 319 14.55 -19.50 -11.11
C GLU A 319 15.82 -18.88 -10.54
N GLY A 320 16.30 -19.38 -9.41
CA GLY A 320 17.55 -18.88 -8.85
C GLY A 320 17.38 -17.95 -7.64
N LEU A 321 16.14 -17.74 -7.19
CA LEU A 321 15.78 -16.76 -6.17
C LEU A 321 15.69 -17.35 -4.77
N TRP A 322 16.29 -16.66 -3.80
CA TRP A 322 15.92 -16.80 -2.40
C TRP A 322 14.73 -15.90 -2.11
N LEU A 323 13.56 -16.49 -1.90
CA LEU A 323 12.33 -15.76 -1.65
C LEU A 323 12.07 -15.60 -0.16
N HIS A 324 11.66 -14.41 0.23
CA HIS A 324 11.22 -14.14 1.58
C HIS A 324 9.79 -14.66 1.79
N SER A 325 9.57 -15.48 2.82
CA SER A 325 8.25 -16.03 3.15
C SER A 325 7.82 -15.70 4.57
N GLU A 326 6.84 -14.79 4.69
CA GLU A 326 6.13 -14.50 5.94
C GLU A 326 5.38 -15.74 6.47
N ALA A 327 4.82 -16.55 5.57
CA ALA A 327 4.12 -17.78 5.94
C ALA A 327 5.02 -18.78 6.67
N ASP A 328 6.34 -18.65 6.48
CA ASP A 328 7.37 -19.50 7.09
C ASP A 328 8.14 -18.77 8.20
N GLY A 329 7.49 -17.80 8.84
CA GLY A 329 8.05 -17.09 9.99
C GLY A 329 9.06 -16.00 9.63
N GLY A 330 9.00 -15.47 8.40
CA GLY A 330 9.89 -14.40 7.95
C GLY A 330 11.28 -14.89 7.53
N THR A 331 11.34 -16.07 6.91
CA THR A 331 12.59 -16.73 6.52
C THR A 331 12.80 -16.77 5.01
N LEU A 332 14.06 -16.92 4.59
CA LEU A 332 14.40 -17.15 3.19
C LEU A 332 14.20 -18.62 2.79
N LYS A 333 13.62 -18.82 1.62
CA LYS A 333 13.43 -20.13 0.98
C LYS A 333 13.92 -20.13 -0.44
N TRP A 334 14.48 -21.25 -0.84
CA TRP A 334 14.95 -21.43 -2.20
C TRP A 334 13.80 -21.64 -3.19
N ASN A 335 13.74 -20.81 -4.25
CA ASN A 335 12.82 -21.01 -5.36
C ASN A 335 13.44 -21.98 -6.38
N ALA A 336 13.12 -23.26 -6.23
CA ALA A 336 13.54 -24.31 -7.14
C ALA A 336 12.64 -24.47 -8.37
N VAL A 337 11.65 -23.59 -8.59
CA VAL A 337 10.69 -23.73 -9.69
C VAL A 337 11.36 -23.31 -11.00
N PRO A 338 11.52 -24.24 -11.98
CA PRO A 338 12.09 -23.89 -13.28
C PRO A 338 11.15 -22.95 -14.04
N LEU A 339 11.71 -21.96 -14.74
CA LEU A 339 10.95 -20.98 -15.54
C LEU A 339 10.08 -21.67 -16.62
N ASP A 340 10.52 -22.84 -17.09
CA ASP A 340 9.89 -23.66 -18.12
C ASP A 340 8.53 -24.26 -17.68
N ALA A 341 8.22 -24.26 -16.37
CA ALA A 341 6.94 -24.73 -15.84
C ALA A 341 5.77 -23.75 -16.08
N LEU A 342 6.03 -22.59 -16.70
CA LEU A 342 5.02 -21.58 -17.04
C LEU A 342 4.24 -21.86 -18.33
N THR A 343 4.65 -22.87 -19.10
CA THR A 343 3.99 -23.26 -20.36
C THR A 343 3.06 -24.47 -20.26
N ASP A 344 2.89 -25.06 -19.08
CA ASP A 344 1.94 -26.16 -18.94
C ASP A 344 0.50 -25.62 -19.03
N GLU A 345 -0.12 -25.90 -20.18
CA GLU A 345 -1.56 -25.73 -20.42
C GLU A 345 -2.38 -26.31 -19.25
N PRO A 346 -3.51 -25.69 -18.88
CA PRO A 346 -4.38 -26.23 -17.85
C PRO A 346 -4.85 -27.63 -18.27
N GLN A 347 -4.54 -28.65 -17.45
CA GLN A 347 -5.21 -29.96 -17.51
C GLN A 347 -6.61 -29.88 -16.91
#